data_AF-A0A329T2K8-F1
#
_entry.id   AF-A0A329T2K8-F1
#
_cell.length_a   1.000
_cell.length_b   1.000
_cell.length_c   1.000
_cell.angle_alpha   90.00
_cell.angle_beta   90.00
_cell.angle_gamma   90.00
#
_symmetry.space_group_name_H-M   'P 1'
#
loop_
_entity.id
_entity.type
_entity.pdbx_description
1 polymer ?
#
loop_
_entity_poly.entity_id
_entity_poly.type
_entity_poly.pdbx_seq_one_letter_code
_entity_poly.pdbx_strand_id
1 'polypeptide(L)'
;MGMIYLTVYVDGIVIAAKLSDIEIVARELSAKLEVKDLGRVKHLLGMEINFKPGVILCTSQTAYVERLASRFRMKNARTVRSPQMHNERMPAIEKDTSKINDDHYRTGR
;
A
#
# COMPACT_ATOMS: atom_id res chain seq x y z
N MET A 1 3.02 22.70 -23.12
CA MET A 1 3.17 21.39 -22.47
C MET A 1 4.06 21.54 -21.25
N GLY A 2 3.59 21.07 -20.09
CA GLY A 2 4.43 20.94 -18.90
C GLY A 2 5.16 19.60 -18.87
N MET A 3 5.76 19.27 -17.71
CA MET A 3 6.26 17.92 -17.46
C MET A 3 5.08 16.94 -17.35
N ILE A 4 5.20 15.81 -18.04
CA ILE A 4 4.23 14.71 -18.05
C ILE A 4 4.96 13.47 -17.56
N TYR A 5 4.44 12.85 -16.51
CA TYR A 5 4.89 11.54 -16.05
C TYR A 5 3.84 10.51 -16.44
N LEU A 6 4.27 9.46 -17.12
CA LEU A 6 3.43 8.34 -17.50
C LEU A 6 4.08 7.06 -16.98
N THR A 7 3.35 6.30 -16.17
CA THR A 7 3.79 5.00 -15.66
C THR A 7 2.85 3.92 -16.15
N VAL A 8 3.42 2.76 -16.48
CA VAL A 8 2.68 1.61 -16.99
C VAL A 8 2.97 0.43 -16.06
N TYR A 9 1.91 -0.23 -15.59
CA TYR A 9 2.00 -1.44 -14.79
C TYR A 9 0.94 -2.43 -15.24
N VAL A 10 1.38 -3.55 -15.84
CA VAL A 10 0.53 -4.58 -16.42
C VAL A 10 -0.50 -3.96 -17.38
N ASP A 11 -1.77 -3.89 -16.98
CA ASP A 11 -2.91 -3.36 -17.73
C ASP A 11 -3.27 -1.91 -17.34
N GLY A 12 -2.64 -1.36 -16.30
CA GLY A 12 -2.90 -0.01 -15.82
C GLY A 12 -1.90 1.02 -16.33
N ILE A 13 -2.41 2.19 -16.73
CA ILE A 13 -1.61 3.38 -17.04
C ILE A 13 -1.97 4.48 -16.03
N VAL A 14 -0.96 5.12 -15.45
CA VAL A 14 -1.14 6.30 -14.60
C VAL A 14 -0.45 7.50 -15.24
N ILE A 15 -1.20 8.61 -15.33
CA ILE A 15 -0.72 9.88 -15.89
C ILE A 15 -0.69 10.91 -14.76
N ALA A 16 0.48 11.51 -14.53
CA ALA A 16 0.65 12.65 -13.64
C ALA A 16 1.18 13.84 -14.44
N ALA A 17 0.30 14.80 -14.69
CA ALA A 17 0.60 16.04 -15.42
C ALA A 17 -0.37 17.15 -15.01
N LYS A 18 -0.28 18.33 -15.63
CA LYS A 18 -1.33 19.35 -15.53
C LYS A 18 -2.61 18.82 -16.17
N LEU A 19 -3.77 19.28 -15.68
CA LEU A 19 -5.08 18.84 -16.17
C LEU A 19 -5.21 18.93 -17.71
N SER A 20 -4.77 20.05 -18.30
CA SER A 20 -4.77 20.24 -19.76
C SER A 20 -3.89 19.23 -20.50
N ASP A 21 -2.75 18.83 -19.92
CA ASP A 21 -1.84 17.87 -20.54
C ASP A 21 -2.37 16.42 -20.36
N ILE A 22 -3.07 16.12 -19.25
CA ILE A 22 -3.70 14.80 -19.02
C ILE A 22 -4.74 14.49 -20.11
N GLU A 23 -5.62 15.45 -20.42
CA GLU A 23 -6.67 15.26 -21.44
C GLU A 23 -6.08 15.00 -22.83
N ILE A 24 -5.01 15.69 -23.18
CA ILE A 24 -4.30 15.48 -24.45
C ILE A 24 -3.70 14.07 -24.49
N VAL A 25 -2.97 13.67 -23.44
CA VAL A 25 -2.33 12.35 -23.39
C VAL A 25 -3.36 11.22 -23.43
N ALA A 26 -4.46 11.36 -22.68
CA ALA A 26 -5.55 10.38 -22.67
C ALA A 26 -6.14 10.21 -24.07
N ARG A 27 -6.41 11.32 -24.78
CA ARG A 27 -6.94 11.28 -26.16
C ARG A 27 -5.97 10.58 -27.13
N GLU A 28 -4.69 10.92 -27.08
CA GLU A 28 -3.68 10.31 -27.96
C GLU A 28 -3.49 8.80 -27.67
N LEU A 29 -3.64 8.39 -26.40
CA LEU A 29 -3.61 6.98 -26.01
C LEU A 29 -4.86 6.25 -26.52
N SER A 30 -6.06 6.79 -26.31
CA SER A 30 -7.31 6.19 -26.80
C SER A 30 -7.39 6.11 -28.34
N ALA A 31 -6.66 6.96 -29.06
CA ALA A 31 -6.59 6.90 -30.52
C ALA A 31 -5.74 5.72 -31.03
N LYS A 32 -4.80 5.22 -30.21
CA LYS A 32 -3.83 4.18 -30.61
C LYS A 32 -4.06 2.84 -29.92
N LEU A 33 -4.74 2.85 -28.78
CA LEU A 33 -4.94 1.72 -27.91
C LEU A 33 -6.38 1.72 -27.40
N GLU A 34 -6.91 0.54 -27.09
CA GLU A 34 -8.20 0.42 -26.41
C GLU A 34 -8.02 0.74 -24.93
N VAL A 35 -8.17 2.02 -24.57
CA VAL A 35 -7.95 2.52 -23.21
C VAL A 35 -9.25 3.01 -22.61
N LYS A 36 -9.51 2.61 -21.36
CA LYS A 36 -10.63 3.10 -20.56
C LYS A 36 -10.14 4.06 -19.51
N ASP A 37 -10.70 5.27 -19.49
CA ASP A 37 -10.46 6.22 -18.40
C ASP A 37 -11.16 5.74 -17.12
N LEU A 38 -10.38 5.55 -16.05
CA LEU A 38 -10.86 5.19 -14.72
C LEU A 38 -11.00 6.41 -13.79
N GLY A 39 -10.69 7.60 -14.31
CA GLY A 39 -10.68 8.86 -13.59
C GLY A 39 -9.49 8.97 -12.63
N ARG A 40 -9.68 9.75 -11.57
CA ARG A 40 -8.63 10.01 -10.59
C ARG A 40 -8.23 8.73 -9.86
N VAL A 41 -6.92 8.45 -9.86
CA VAL A 41 -6.36 7.28 -9.15
C VAL A 41 -6.73 7.34 -7.67
N LYS A 42 -7.47 6.33 -7.22
CA LYS A 42 -7.79 6.10 -5.81
C LYS A 42 -6.98 4.96 -5.21
N HIS A 43 -6.59 3.99 -6.03
CA HIS A 43 -5.78 2.85 -5.62
C HIS A 43 -4.71 2.58 -6.67
N LEU A 44 -3.48 2.33 -6.23
CA LEU A 44 -2.34 1.96 -7.08
C LEU A 44 -1.52 0.89 -6.37
N LEU A 45 -1.31 -0.27 -7.01
CA LEU A 45 -0.53 -1.38 -6.46
C LEU A 45 -1.01 -1.85 -5.07
N GLY A 46 -2.32 -1.82 -4.82
CA GLY A 46 -2.91 -2.16 -3.52
C GLY A 46 -2.77 -1.09 -2.44
N MET A 47 -2.29 0.11 -2.80
CA MET A 47 -2.20 1.28 -1.92
C MET A 47 -3.31 2.26 -2.26
N GLU A 48 -3.96 2.80 -1.24
CA GLU A 48 -4.85 3.95 -1.36
C GLU A 48 -4.05 5.22 -1.64
N ILE A 49 -4.49 6.01 -2.61
CA ILE A 49 -3.88 7.28 -2.97
C ILE A 49 -4.82 8.42 -2.54
N ASN A 50 -4.35 9.23 -1.60
CA ASN A 50 -5.03 10.42 -1.12
C ASN A 50 -4.32 11.66 -1.66
N PHE A 51 -4.80 12.14 -2.81
CA PHE A 51 -4.23 13.30 -3.47
C PHE A 51 -5.18 14.49 -3.43
N LYS A 52 -4.75 15.60 -2.84
CA LYS A 52 -5.38 16.93 -2.91
C LYS A 52 -4.35 17.93 -3.43
N PRO A 53 -4.55 18.54 -4.62
CA PRO A 53 -3.53 19.39 -5.24
C PRO A 53 -3.20 20.58 -4.34
N GLY A 54 -1.91 20.87 -4.15
CA GLY A 54 -1.44 21.95 -3.29
C GLY A 54 -1.61 21.71 -1.78
N VAL A 55 -2.14 20.55 -1.37
CA VAL A 55 -2.41 20.25 0.05
C VAL A 55 -1.67 18.98 0.49
N ILE A 56 -1.93 17.84 -0.15
CA ILE A 56 -1.34 16.57 0.28
C ILE A 56 -1.28 15.56 -0.86
N LEU A 57 -0.20 14.79 -0.92
CA LEU A 57 -0.12 13.53 -1.63
C LEU A 57 0.32 12.48 -0.61
N CYS A 58 -0.62 11.63 -0.22
CA CYS A 58 -0.37 10.56 0.76
C CYS A 58 -0.76 9.21 0.16
N THR A 59 0.01 8.18 0.51
CA THR A 59 -0.29 6.80 0.17
C THR A 59 -0.56 6.02 1.46
N SER A 60 -1.57 5.16 1.45
CA SER A 60 -2.01 4.39 2.61
C SER A 60 -2.16 2.92 2.23
N GLN A 61 -1.76 2.03 3.14
CA GLN A 61 -2.05 0.60 3.06
C GLN A 61 -2.80 0.12 4.31
N THR A 62 -3.51 1.01 5.01
CA THR A 62 -4.17 0.71 6.27
C THR A 62 -5.05 -0.54 6.18
N ALA A 63 -5.87 -0.66 5.13
CA ALA A 63 -6.71 -1.84 4.91
C ALA A 63 -5.91 -3.14 4.73
N TYR A 64 -4.69 -3.09 4.17
CA TYR A 64 -3.81 -4.26 4.10
C TYR A 64 -3.24 -4.60 5.49
N VAL A 65 -2.75 -3.61 6.22
CA VAL A 65 -2.19 -3.78 7.57
C VAL A 65 -3.25 -4.34 8.54
N GLU A 66 -4.47 -3.83 8.51
CA GLU A 66 -5.58 -4.30 9.34
C GLU A 66 -5.98 -5.74 9.03
N ARG A 67 -6.01 -6.11 7.74
CA ARG A 67 -6.24 -7.51 7.31
C ARG A 67 -5.13 -8.42 7.79
N LEU A 68 -3.88 -7.98 7.72
CA LEU A 68 -2.73 -8.73 8.21
C LEU A 68 -2.81 -8.94 9.72
N ALA A 69 -3.06 -7.87 10.48
CA ALA A 69 -3.22 -7.92 11.93
C ALA A 69 -4.36 -8.87 12.34
N SER A 70 -5.49 -8.83 11.62
CA SER A 70 -6.61 -9.73 11.87
C SER A 70 -6.26 -11.20 11.59
N ARG A 71 -5.59 -11.47 10.45
CA ARG A 71 -5.15 -12.83 10.05
C ARG A 71 -4.24 -13.47 11.09
N PHE A 72 -3.35 -12.69 11.71
CA PHE A 72 -2.41 -13.16 12.73
C PHE A 72 -2.94 -12.96 14.16
N ARG A 73 -4.24 -12.73 14.37
CA ARG A 73 -4.84 -12.54 15.70
C ARG A 73 -4.22 -11.38 16.51
N MET A 74 -3.61 -10.40 15.83
CA MET A 74 -2.93 -9.23 16.39
C MET A 74 -3.80 -7.96 16.41
N LYS A 75 -5.11 -8.06 16.13
CA LYS A 75 -6.01 -6.90 16.08
C LYS A 75 -6.00 -6.04 17.35
N ASN A 76 -5.77 -6.66 18.51
CA ASN A 76 -5.71 -6.01 19.82
C ASN A 76 -4.28 -5.97 20.40
N ALA A 77 -3.25 -6.18 19.57
CA ALA A 77 -1.88 -6.14 20.03
C ALA A 77 -1.51 -4.74 20.55
N ARG A 78 -0.70 -4.68 21.62
CA ARG A 78 -0.23 -3.42 22.18
C ARG A 78 0.70 -2.72 21.18
N THR A 79 0.41 -1.47 20.87
CA THR A 79 1.29 -0.66 20.02
C THR A 79 2.63 -0.44 20.70
N VAL A 80 3.71 -0.72 19.99
CA VAL A 80 5.10 -0.41 20.39
C VAL A 80 5.70 0.55 19.37
N ARG A 81 6.56 1.48 19.83
CA ARG A 81 7.14 2.52 18.95
C ARG A 81 8.04 1.95 17.85
N SER A 82 8.66 0.81 18.11
CA SER A 82 9.43 0.04 17.12
C SER A 82 9.16 -1.44 17.38
N PRO A 83 9.03 -2.29 16.34
CA PRO A 83 8.97 -3.74 16.51
C PRO A 83 10.19 -4.30 17.26
N GLN A 84 11.34 -3.61 17.14
CA GLN A 84 12.57 -3.86 17.90
C GLN A 84 13.39 -2.55 17.92
N MET A 85 13.89 -2.09 19.06
CA MET A 85 14.77 -0.92 19.09
C MET A 85 16.15 -1.24 18.49
N HIS A 86 16.81 -0.25 17.90
CA HIS A 86 18.20 -0.39 17.47
C HIS A 86 19.07 -0.72 18.71
N ASN A 87 19.85 -1.80 18.62
CA ASN A 87 20.65 -2.40 19.71
C ASN A 87 19.87 -3.14 20.83
N GLU A 88 18.58 -3.43 20.67
CA GLU A 88 17.94 -4.45 21.51
C GLU A 88 18.41 -5.84 21.08
N ARG A 89 19.00 -6.58 22.03
CA ARG A 89 19.27 -8.01 21.84
C ARG A 89 17.95 -8.73 21.62
N MET A 90 17.91 -9.66 20.67
CA MET A 90 16.74 -10.52 20.51
C MET A 90 16.40 -11.15 21.87
N PRO A 91 15.15 -11.03 22.34
CA PRO A 91 14.73 -11.75 23.52
C PRO A 91 14.89 -13.26 23.28
N ALA A 92 15.10 -14.02 24.35
CA ALA A 92 15.06 -15.47 24.25
C ALA A 92 13.71 -15.91 23.67
N ILE A 93 13.72 -16.95 22.83
CA ILE A 93 12.51 -17.52 22.26
C ILE A 93 11.54 -17.83 23.41
N GLU A 94 10.32 -17.29 23.33
CA GLU A 94 9.26 -17.55 24.31
C GLU A 94 8.95 -19.05 24.30
N LYS A 95 9.04 -19.68 25.48
CA LYS A 95 8.78 -21.12 25.67
C LYS A 95 7.41 -21.37 26.28
N ASP A 96 6.79 -20.34 26.86
CA ASP A 96 5.44 -20.38 27.37
C ASP A 96 4.45 -20.44 26.19
N THR A 97 3.98 -21.64 25.89
CA THR A 97 3.05 -21.92 24.78
C THR A 97 1.73 -21.15 24.90
N SER A 98 1.35 -20.68 26.09
CA SER A 98 0.17 -19.84 26.27
C SER A 98 0.32 -18.43 25.68
N LYS A 99 1.57 -17.95 25.55
CA LYS A 99 1.95 -16.62 25.06
C LYS A 99 2.42 -16.61 23.61
N ILE A 100 2.62 -17.79 23.00
CA ILE A 100 2.98 -17.91 21.60
C ILE A 100 1.71 -17.75 20.75
N ASN A 101 1.74 -16.77 19.85
CA ASN A 101 0.62 -16.41 18.98
C ASN A 101 0.50 -17.31 17.72
N ASP A 102 1.37 -18.32 17.60
CA ASP A 102 1.41 -19.26 16.48
C ASP A 102 1.09 -20.68 16.97
N ASP A 103 -0.01 -21.26 16.46
CA ASP A 103 -0.52 -22.56 16.88
C ASP A 103 0.48 -23.70 16.55
N HIS A 104 1.33 -23.54 15.53
CA HIS A 104 2.34 -24.55 15.16
C HIS A 104 3.43 -24.74 16.21
N TYR A 105 3.75 -23.71 17.00
CA TYR A 105 4.73 -23.80 18.08
C TYR A 105 4.07 -24.09 19.45
N ARG A 106 2.73 -24.02 19.52
CA ARG A 106 1.95 -24.22 20.74
C ARG A 106 1.71 -25.70 21.05
N THR A 107 1.53 -26.51 20.02
CA THR A 107 1.53 -27.97 20.11
C THR A 107 2.95 -28.46 19.87
N GLY A 108 3.64 -28.98 20.89
CA GLY A 108 5.00 -29.53 20.77
C GLY A 108 5.07 -30.82 19.95
N ARG A 109 4.62 -30.79 18.69
CA ARG A 109 4.75 -31.84 17.66
C ARG A 109 5.21 -31.22 16.36
#